data_AF-A0A7S0EE60-F1
#
_entry.id   AF-A0A7S0EE60-F1
#
_cell.length_a   1.000
_cell.length_b   1.000
_cell.length_c   1.000
_cell.angle_alpha   90.00
_cell.angle_beta   90.00
_cell.angle_gamma   90.00
#
_symmetry.space_group_name_H-M   'P 1'
#
loop_
_entity.id
_entity.type
_entity.pdbx_description
1 polymer ?
#
loop_
_entity_poly.entity_id
_entity_poly.type
_entity_poly.pdbx_seq_one_letter_code
_entity_poly.pdbx_strand_id
1 'polypeptide(L)'
;ANDPDIKRARMMIHRAKSLSSPCLVVTALPGQSFPKLVSDDNTELLFDRVLCDVPCSGDGTIRKSPYTLKRWHPTHGIQIHLLQLQLLRRSAEITKVGGRIVYSTCSLNPLENEAVVAQVVADSKGALKILECPPRPPGVERGEG
;
A
#
# COMPACT_ATOMS: atom_id res chain seq x y z
N ALA A 1 1.72 -9.98 -5.95
CA ALA A 1 0.60 -9.36 -5.22
C ALA A 1 0.35 -10.12 -3.93
N ASN A 2 -0.03 -9.43 -2.85
CA ASN A 2 -0.20 -10.04 -1.53
C ASN A 2 -1.48 -9.52 -0.87
N ASP A 3 -2.28 -10.40 -0.28
CA ASP A 3 -3.40 -10.03 0.60
C ASP A 3 -3.50 -11.06 1.74
N PRO A 4 -3.49 -10.67 3.03
CA PRO A 4 -3.57 -11.61 4.14
C PRO A 4 -4.89 -12.41 4.18
N ASP A 5 -5.94 -11.92 3.53
CA ASP A 5 -7.21 -12.64 3.40
C ASP A 5 -7.16 -13.59 2.19
N ILE A 6 -7.14 -14.89 2.49
CA ILE A 6 -7.13 -15.97 1.50
C ILE A 6 -8.29 -15.87 0.50
N LYS A 7 -9.48 -15.42 0.92
CA LYS A 7 -10.64 -15.28 0.03
C LYS A 7 -10.39 -14.18 -1.00
N ARG A 8 -9.84 -13.04 -0.56
CA ARG A 8 -9.49 -11.93 -1.46
C ARG A 8 -8.34 -12.30 -2.40
N ALA A 9 -7.31 -13.00 -1.90
CA ALA A 9 -6.23 -13.53 -2.73
C ALA A 9 -6.75 -14.49 -3.83
N ARG A 10 -7.67 -15.40 -3.48
CA ARG A 10 -8.31 -16.30 -4.46
C ARG A 10 -9.15 -15.55 -5.50
N MET A 11 -9.89 -14.53 -5.08
CA MET A 11 -10.64 -13.67 -5.99
C MET A 11 -9.71 -12.94 -6.98
N MET A 12 -8.56 -12.47 -6.50
CA MET A 12 -7.54 -11.86 -7.35
C MET A 12 -7.01 -12.84 -8.39
N ILE A 13 -6.68 -14.07 -7.99
CA ILE A 13 -6.25 -15.13 -8.92
C ILE A 13 -7.32 -15.35 -10.00
N HIS A 14 -8.59 -15.47 -9.60
CA HIS A 14 -9.70 -15.69 -10.54
C HIS A 14 -9.83 -14.53 -11.53
N ARG A 15 -9.78 -13.28 -11.06
CA ARG A 15 -9.84 -12.09 -11.92
C ARG A 15 -8.62 -11.94 -12.82
N ALA A 16 -7.44 -12.30 -12.33
CA ALA A 16 -6.20 -12.18 -13.09
C ALA A 16 -6.08 -13.20 -14.22
N LYS A 17 -6.87 -14.28 -14.22
CA LYS A 17 -6.91 -15.25 -15.33
C LYS A 17 -7.22 -14.59 -16.67
N SER A 18 -8.06 -13.55 -16.70
CA SER A 18 -8.38 -12.84 -17.94
C SER A 18 -7.22 -11.98 -18.48
N LEU A 19 -6.26 -11.62 -17.63
CA LEU A 19 -5.10 -10.82 -18.00
C LEU A 19 -3.96 -11.67 -18.61
N SER A 20 -3.98 -13.00 -18.42
CA SER A 20 -3.00 -13.97 -18.92
C SER A 20 -1.52 -13.53 -18.78
N SER A 21 -1.19 -12.86 -17.66
CA SER A 21 0.18 -12.40 -17.41
C SER A 21 1.02 -13.56 -16.86
N PRO A 22 2.14 -13.92 -17.51
CA PRO A 22 3.03 -14.98 -17.02
C PRO A 22 3.83 -14.58 -15.78
N CYS A 23 3.76 -13.31 -15.36
CA CYS A 23 4.61 -12.73 -14.32
C CYS A 23 3.87 -12.40 -13.01
N LEU A 24 2.67 -12.97 -12.79
CA LEU A 24 1.90 -12.73 -11.57
C LEU A 24 2.07 -13.86 -10.55
N VAL A 25 2.62 -13.53 -9.39
CA VAL A 25 2.59 -14.38 -8.20
C VAL A 25 1.65 -13.76 -7.17
N VAL A 26 0.76 -14.58 -6.58
CA VAL A 26 -0.18 -14.16 -5.53
C VAL A 26 0.14 -14.91 -4.23
N THR A 27 0.34 -14.17 -3.14
CA THR A 27 0.61 -14.71 -1.80
C THR A 27 -0.46 -14.29 -0.81
N ALA A 28 -0.60 -15.05 0.28
CA ALA A 28 -1.51 -14.74 1.37
C ALA A 28 -0.77 -14.65 2.70
N LEU A 29 0.00 -13.58 2.89
CA LEU A 29 0.83 -13.34 4.06
C LEU A 29 0.47 -12.01 4.73
N PRO A 30 0.66 -11.86 6.05
CA PRO A 30 0.55 -10.55 6.70
C PRO A 30 1.57 -9.58 6.09
N GLY A 31 1.10 -8.45 5.57
CA GLY A 31 1.94 -7.51 4.82
C GLY A 31 3.07 -6.89 5.67
N GLN A 32 2.81 -6.66 6.95
CA GLN A 32 3.77 -6.10 7.90
C GLN A 32 4.95 -7.04 8.18
N SER A 33 4.81 -8.33 7.88
CA SER A 33 5.83 -9.36 8.03
C SER A 33 6.14 -10.06 6.71
N PHE A 34 5.88 -9.40 5.57
CA PHE A 34 6.09 -9.99 4.25
C PHE A 34 7.57 -10.37 4.08
N PRO A 35 7.96 -11.62 3.81
CA PRO A 35 9.35 -12.05 3.90
C PRO A 35 10.27 -11.34 2.89
N LYS A 36 11.56 -11.23 3.24
CA LYS A 36 12.57 -10.91 2.24
C LYS A 36 12.77 -12.16 1.39
N LEU A 37 12.65 -12.02 0.08
CA LEU A 37 12.86 -13.13 -0.83
C LEU A 37 14.35 -13.35 -0.99
N VAL A 38 14.76 -14.61 -1.11
CA VAL A 38 16.17 -15.00 -1.23
C VAL A 38 16.29 -15.98 -2.38
N SER A 39 17.31 -15.80 -3.23
CA SER A 39 17.65 -16.72 -4.31
C SER A 39 18.37 -17.96 -3.77
N ASP A 40 18.53 -19.00 -4.61
CA ASP A 40 19.25 -20.23 -4.24
C ASP A 40 20.70 -19.95 -3.81
N ASP A 41 21.33 -18.91 -4.38
CA ASP A 41 22.68 -18.44 -4.04
C ASP A 41 22.73 -17.57 -2.76
N ASN A 42 21.67 -17.57 -1.95
CA ASN A 42 21.54 -16.78 -0.73
C ASN A 42 21.59 -15.25 -0.94
N THR A 43 21.21 -14.78 -2.12
CA THR A 43 21.14 -13.34 -2.45
C THR A 43 19.74 -12.78 -2.17
N GLU A 44 19.66 -11.63 -1.49
CA GLU A 44 18.37 -10.97 -1.21
C GLU A 44 17.75 -10.44 -2.52
N LEU A 45 16.53 -10.89 -2.81
CA LEU A 45 15.70 -10.42 -3.91
C LEU A 45 14.79 -9.30 -3.39
N LEU A 46 15.07 -8.08 -3.81
CA LEU A 46 14.33 -6.88 -3.45
C LEU A 46 13.48 -6.39 -4.63
N PHE A 47 12.43 -5.64 -4.34
CA PHE A 47 11.54 -5.06 -5.35
C PHE A 47 12.10 -3.74 -5.89
N ASP A 48 12.00 -3.53 -7.20
CA ASP A 48 12.30 -2.23 -7.81
C ASP A 48 11.24 -1.18 -7.44
N ARG A 49 9.97 -1.61 -7.33
CA ARG A 49 8.83 -0.75 -7.04
C ARG A 49 7.85 -1.48 -6.13
N VAL A 50 7.30 -0.78 -5.14
CA VAL A 50 6.29 -1.32 -4.22
C VAL A 50 5.08 -0.38 -4.18
N LEU A 51 3.89 -0.93 -4.38
CA LEU A 51 2.62 -0.26 -4.10
C LEU A 51 2.11 -0.77 -2.76
N CYS A 52 2.16 0.10 -1.75
CA CYS A 52 1.67 -0.14 -0.41
C CYS A 52 0.25 0.46 -0.28
N ASP A 53 -0.74 -0.28 -0.78
CA ASP A 53 -2.14 0.06 -0.61
C ASP A 53 -2.65 -0.52 0.71
N VAL A 54 -2.77 0.33 1.73
CA VAL A 54 -2.97 -0.12 3.11
C VAL A 54 -4.44 -0.07 3.52
N PRO A 55 -4.88 -0.96 4.45
CA PRO A 55 -6.20 -0.85 5.01
C PRO A 55 -6.36 0.51 5.72
N CYS A 56 -7.52 1.13 5.54
CA CYS A 56 -7.81 2.50 5.94
C CYS A 56 -9.23 2.60 6.52
N SER A 57 -9.57 3.70 7.18
CA SER A 57 -10.94 3.96 7.68
C SER A 57 -11.98 4.09 6.55
N GLY A 58 -11.52 4.50 5.36
CA GLY A 58 -12.31 4.49 4.13
C GLY A 58 -13.22 5.71 3.96
N ASP A 59 -13.06 6.77 4.75
CA ASP A 59 -13.86 7.99 4.68
C ASP A 59 -13.79 8.71 3.32
N GLY A 60 -12.73 8.51 2.52
CA GLY A 60 -12.67 8.96 1.13
C GLY A 60 -13.62 8.21 0.18
N THR A 61 -14.27 7.13 0.64
CA THR A 61 -15.16 6.28 -0.18
C THR A 61 -16.64 6.57 0.00
N ILE A 62 -17.03 7.59 0.78
CA ILE A 62 -18.43 7.91 1.11
C ILE A 62 -19.34 7.97 -0.13
N ARG A 63 -18.83 8.49 -1.27
CA ARG A 63 -19.57 8.51 -2.53
C ARG A 63 -19.94 7.11 -3.05
N LYS A 64 -19.01 6.15 -2.98
CA LYS A 64 -19.22 4.76 -3.41
C LYS A 64 -19.98 3.94 -2.38
N SER A 65 -19.79 4.25 -1.10
CA SER A 65 -20.39 3.55 0.04
C SER A 65 -20.83 4.56 1.10
N PRO A 66 -22.05 5.10 1.02
CA PRO A 66 -22.57 6.06 2.00
C PRO A 66 -22.63 5.49 3.43
N TYR A 67 -22.69 4.17 3.55
CA TYR A 67 -22.67 3.47 4.83
C TYR A 67 -21.37 3.67 5.61
N THR A 68 -20.26 3.96 4.92
CA THR A 68 -18.97 4.25 5.56
C THR A 68 -19.07 5.44 6.51
N LEU A 69 -19.87 6.46 6.18
CA LEU A 69 -20.08 7.63 7.03
C LEU A 69 -20.75 7.24 8.37
N LYS A 70 -21.70 6.31 8.36
CA LYS A 70 -22.40 5.87 9.58
C LYS A 70 -21.51 5.08 10.53
N ARG A 71 -20.47 4.43 10.00
CA ARG A 71 -19.50 3.67 10.80
C ARG A 71 -18.25 4.48 11.13
N TRP A 72 -18.10 5.67 10.57
CA TRP A 72 -16.89 6.45 10.76
C TRP A 72 -16.78 6.92 12.22
N HIS A 73 -15.58 6.79 12.79
CA HIS A 73 -15.28 7.24 14.14
C HIS A 73 -13.80 7.67 14.23
N PRO A 74 -13.46 8.77 14.93
CA PRO A 74 -12.07 9.25 15.03
C PRO A 74 -11.09 8.20 15.56
N THR A 75 -11.53 7.28 16.43
CA THR A 75 -10.66 6.23 16.98
C THR A 75 -10.20 5.21 15.95
N HIS A 76 -10.91 5.04 14.82
CA HIS A 76 -10.51 4.10 13.78
C HIS A 76 -9.13 4.45 13.20
N GLY A 77 -8.89 5.74 12.94
CA GLY A 77 -7.58 6.22 12.47
C GLY A 77 -6.47 5.88 13.47
N ILE A 78 -6.73 6.10 14.76
CA ILE A 78 -5.77 5.79 15.84
C ILE A 78 -5.45 4.29 15.89
N GLN A 79 -6.47 3.44 15.79
CA GLN A 79 -6.31 1.99 15.87
C GLN A 79 -5.51 1.41 14.69
N ILE A 80 -5.68 1.98 13.49
CA ILE A 80 -5.03 1.45 12.28
C ILE A 80 -3.67 2.09 11.99
N HIS A 81 -3.39 3.27 12.56
CA HIS A 81 -2.16 4.03 12.33
C HIS A 81 -0.90 3.19 12.56
N LEU A 82 -0.84 2.42 13.66
CA LEU A 82 0.32 1.57 13.95
C LEU A 82 0.54 0.48 12.88
N LEU A 83 -0.53 -0.12 12.38
CA LEU A 83 -0.44 -1.12 11.31
C LEU A 83 0.05 -0.47 10.00
N GLN A 84 -0.44 0.73 9.67
CA GLN A 84 -0.02 1.46 8.48
C GLN A 84 1.48 1.83 8.53
N LEU A 85 1.98 2.25 9.69
CA LEU A 85 3.43 2.46 9.90
C LEU A 85 4.23 1.18 9.66
N GLN A 86 3.78 0.05 10.21
CA GLN A 86 4.46 -1.23 10.04
C GLN A 86 4.48 -1.68 8.57
N LEU A 87 3.37 -1.50 7.86
CA LEU A 87 3.27 -1.83 6.43
C LEU A 87 4.19 -0.96 5.57
N LEU A 88 4.25 0.35 5.83
CA LEU A 88 5.11 1.25 5.08
C LEU A 88 6.60 1.00 5.40
N ARG A 89 6.96 0.78 6.67
CA ARG A 89 8.32 0.37 7.06
C ARG A 89 8.72 -0.93 6.37
N ARG A 90 7.85 -1.94 6.40
CA ARG A 90 8.15 -3.21 5.74
C ARG A 90 8.31 -3.05 4.23
N SER A 91 7.50 -2.20 3.62
CA SER A 91 7.63 -1.85 2.20
C SER A 91 8.99 -1.22 1.89
N ALA A 92 9.52 -0.39 2.79
CA ALA A 92 10.87 0.17 2.65
C ALA A 92 11.96 -0.89 2.72
N GLU A 93 11.86 -1.83 3.67
CA GLU A 93 12.86 -2.89 3.86
C GLU A 93 12.97 -3.88 2.68
N ILE A 94 11.87 -4.09 1.94
CA ILE A 94 11.84 -5.01 0.79
C ILE A 94 12.06 -4.28 -0.55
N THR A 95 12.28 -2.96 -0.54
CA THR A 95 12.54 -2.16 -1.74
C THR A 95 14.04 -1.95 -1.92
N LYS A 96 14.52 -2.06 -3.16
CA LYS A 96 15.92 -1.77 -3.50
C LYS A 96 16.28 -0.32 -3.18
N VAL A 97 17.55 -0.07 -2.88
CA VAL A 97 18.11 1.30 -2.89
C VAL A 97 17.91 1.90 -4.28
N GLY A 98 17.36 3.12 -4.36
CA GLY A 98 16.95 3.75 -5.62
C GLY A 98 15.61 3.27 -6.18
N GLY A 99 14.96 2.31 -5.52
CA GLY A 99 13.58 1.91 -5.80
C GLY A 99 12.55 2.98 -5.42
N ARG A 100 11.28 2.72 -5.70
CA ARG A 100 10.19 3.65 -5.35
C ARG A 100 9.05 2.93 -4.64
N ILE A 101 8.49 3.61 -3.65
CA ILE A 101 7.35 3.13 -2.88
C ILE A 101 6.23 4.13 -3.09
N VAL A 102 5.04 3.64 -3.43
CA VAL A 102 3.81 4.42 -3.39
C VAL A 102 3.02 3.96 -2.19
N TYR A 103 2.81 4.85 -1.24
CA TYR A 103 1.89 4.64 -0.14
C TYR A 103 0.53 5.21 -0.55
N SER A 104 -0.52 4.40 -0.44
CA SER A 104 -1.87 4.85 -0.76
C SER A 104 -2.87 4.42 0.30
N THR A 105 -3.83 5.30 0.55
CA THR A 105 -5.02 5.00 1.31
C THR A 105 -6.26 5.47 0.55
N CYS A 106 -7.40 4.98 1.01
CA CYS A 106 -8.72 5.43 0.64
C CYS A 106 -9.29 6.47 1.63
N SER A 107 -8.45 7.08 2.46
CA SER A 107 -8.85 7.93 3.58
C SER A 107 -8.52 9.40 3.33
N LEU A 108 -9.33 10.30 3.88
CA LEU A 108 -9.05 11.73 3.93
C LEU A 108 -8.46 12.17 5.28
N ASN A 109 -8.29 11.24 6.22
CA ASN A 109 -7.79 11.52 7.55
C ASN A 109 -6.26 11.71 7.54
N PRO A 110 -5.72 12.87 7.97
CA PRO A 110 -4.29 13.11 7.97
C PRO A 110 -3.51 12.20 8.93
N LEU A 111 -4.17 11.63 9.95
CA LEU A 111 -3.56 10.60 10.80
C LEU A 111 -3.22 9.33 10.01
N GLU A 112 -3.96 9.02 8.96
CA GLU A 112 -3.73 7.83 8.12
C GLU A 112 -2.83 8.16 6.93
N ASN A 113 -2.58 9.43 6.64
CA ASN A 113 -1.84 9.89 5.47
C ASN A 113 -0.53 10.58 5.87
N GLU A 114 -0.56 11.91 6.04
CA GLU A 114 0.63 12.74 6.29
C GLU A 114 1.38 12.30 7.55
N ALA A 115 0.67 11.92 8.61
CA ALA A 115 1.30 11.49 9.86
C ALA A 115 2.12 10.20 9.67
N VAL A 116 1.58 9.21 8.95
CA VAL A 116 2.26 7.93 8.67
C VAL A 116 3.52 8.18 7.86
N VAL A 117 3.41 8.95 6.77
CA VAL A 117 4.54 9.24 5.88
C VAL A 117 5.61 10.05 6.60
N ALA A 118 5.22 11.11 7.32
CA ALA A 118 6.14 11.96 8.06
C ALA A 118 6.92 11.16 9.10
N GLN A 119 6.26 10.27 9.85
CA GLN A 119 6.91 9.44 10.85
C GLN A 119 7.90 8.46 10.22
N VAL A 120 7.52 7.72 9.18
CA VAL A 120 8.43 6.73 8.57
C VAL A 120 9.63 7.41 7.90
N VAL A 121 9.44 8.58 7.29
CA VAL A 121 10.55 9.36 6.72
C VAL A 121 11.49 9.85 7.81
N ALA A 122 10.96 10.37 8.93
CA ALA A 122 11.78 10.80 10.06
C ALA A 122 12.59 9.64 10.66
N ASP A 123 11.95 8.47 10.85
CA ASP A 123 12.59 7.27 11.40
C ASP A 123 13.68 6.71 10.48
N SER A 124 13.59 6.96 9.17
CA SER A 124 14.53 6.43 8.17
C SER A 124 15.93 7.06 8.22
N LYS A 125 16.15 8.11 9.01
CA LYS A 125 17.44 8.81 9.15
C LYS A 125 18.06 9.22 7.81
N GLY A 126 17.22 9.64 6.85
CA GLY A 126 17.64 10.09 5.53
C GLY A 126 17.67 9.00 4.44
N ALA A 127 17.37 7.75 4.78
CA ALA A 127 17.28 6.67 3.78
C ALA A 127 16.06 6.81 2.86
N LEU A 128 14.98 7.46 3.32
CA LEU A 128 13.80 7.74 2.53
C LEU A 128 13.69 9.23 2.22
N LYS A 129 13.29 9.54 0.98
CA LYS A 129 13.02 10.89 0.50
C LYS A 129 11.65 10.93 -0.16
N ILE A 130 10.82 11.90 0.22
CA ILE A 130 9.55 12.17 -0.45
C ILE A 130 9.86 12.75 -1.83
N LEU A 131 9.25 12.16 -2.86
CA LEU A 131 9.33 12.65 -4.24
C LEU A 131 8.07 13.41 -4.58
N GLU A 132 8.21 14.48 -5.35
CA GLU A 132 7.05 15.17 -5.91
C GLU A 132 6.30 14.25 -6.87
N CYS A 133 4.98 14.30 -6.80
CA CYS A 133 4.14 13.57 -7.73
C CYS A 133 4.32 14.20 -9.13
N PRO A 134 4.73 13.41 -10.15
CA PRO A 134 4.90 13.95 -11.50
C PRO A 134 3.58 14.53 -12.02
N PRO A 135 3.65 15.50 -12.94
CA PRO A 135 2.45 16.02 -13.58
C PRO A 135 1.68 14.88 -14.23
N ARG A 136 0.36 15.03 -14.21
CA ARG A 136 -0.55 13.99 -14.66
C ARG A 136 -0.24 13.60 -16.12
N PRO A 137 -0.30 12.30 -16.48
CA PRO A 137 -0.15 11.90 -17.86
C PRO A 137 -1.18 12.60 -18.77
N PRO A 138 -0.79 13.02 -19.98
CA PRO A 138 -1.72 13.61 -20.93
C PRO A 138 -2.88 12.64 -21.21
N GLY A 139 -4.12 13.17 -21.24
CA GLY A 139 -5.34 12.38 -21.48
C GLY A 139 -6.04 11.83 -20.24
N VAL A 140 -5.52 12.07 -19.02
CA VAL A 140 -6.22 11.70 -17.77
C VAL A 140 -6.98 12.92 -17.23
N GLU A 141 -8.21 13.11 -17.69
CA GLU A 141 -9.10 14.15 -17.17
C GLU A 141 -9.72 13.74 -15.82
N ARG A 142 -10.04 14.71 -14.97
CA ARG A 142 -10.87 14.41 -13.79
C ARG A 142 -12.29 14.15 -14.32
N GLY A 143 -12.80 12.94 -14.16
CA GLY A 143 -14.22 12.68 -14.38
C GLY A 143 -15.06 13.57 -13.45
N GLU A 144 -16.15 14.11 -13.97
CA GLU A 144 -17.14 14.83 -13.18
C GLU A 144 -17.88 13.84 -12.27
N GLY A 145 -17.43 13.72 -11.01
CA GLY A 145 -18.17 13.07 -9.90
C GLY A 145 -18.20 11.55 -9.86
#